data_AF-A0A429GH96-F1
#
_entry.id   AF-A0A429GH96-F1
#
_cell.length_a   1.000
_cell.length_b   1.000
_cell.length_c   1.000
_cell.angle_alpha   90.00
_cell.angle_beta   90.00
_cell.angle_gamma   90.00
#
_symmetry.space_group_name_H-M   'P 1'
#
loop_
_entity.id
_entity.type
_entity.pdbx_description
1 polymer ?
#
loop_
_entity_poly.entity_id
_entity_poly.type
_entity_poly.pdbx_seq_one_letter_code
_entity_poly.pdbx_strand_id
1 'polypeptide(L)'
;MGAVLASSIVIGTIKTAGIIATAPYLINFFIRLRNRFTWTVGYVDDSGVIRTKGLEALWSLWIGKGSSEVRIFWKAILFHSLFGVGAVLFSYLTAR
;
A
#
# COMPACT_ATOMS: atom_id res chain seq x y z
N MET A 1 10.10 -4.44 10.02
CA MET A 1 10.18 -3.80 8.68
C MET A 1 10.02 -2.28 8.72
N GLY A 2 8.95 -1.72 9.31
CA GLY A 2 8.73 -0.25 9.31
C GLY A 2 9.88 0.58 9.90
N ALA A 3 10.44 0.17 11.05
CA ALA A 3 11.60 0.85 11.65
C ALA A 3 12.84 0.81 10.75
N VAL A 4 13.08 -0.30 10.06
CA VAL A 4 14.17 -0.45 9.09
C VAL A 4 13.98 0.54 7.94
N LEU A 5 12.79 0.58 7.33
CA LEU A 5 12.46 1.53 6.26
C LEU A 5 12.66 2.99 6.70
N ALA A 6 12.14 3.35 7.88
CA ALA A 6 12.29 4.70 8.43
C ALA A 6 13.76 5.05 8.65
N SER A 7 14.55 4.13 9.23
CA SER A 7 15.99 4.35 9.46
C SER A 7 16.75 4.54 8.15
N SER A 8 16.46 3.75 7.11
CA SER A 8 17.09 3.87 5.79
C SER A 8 16.78 5.21 5.14
N ILE A 9 15.56 5.72 5.29
CA ILE A 9 15.15 7.03 4.72
C ILE A 9 15.86 8.18 5.44
N VAL A 10 15.92 8.13 6.77
CA VAL A 10 16.52 9.19 7.59
C VAL A 10 18.04 9.23 7.40
N ILE A 11 18.71 8.08 7.55
CA ILE A 11 20.17 7.98 7.42
C ILE A 11 20.61 8.23 5.98
N GLY A 12 19.89 7.69 5.00
CA GLY A 12 20.19 7.89 3.59
C GLY A 12 19.89 9.30 3.09
N THR A 13 19.28 10.17 3.90
CA THR A 13 18.84 11.54 3.54
C THR A 13 17.88 11.62 2.34
N ILE A 14 17.34 10.49 1.90
CA ILE A 14 16.43 10.36 0.75
C ILE A 14 14.98 10.70 1.12
N LYS A 15 14.76 11.74 1.92
CA LYS A 15 13.46 12.05 2.54
C LYS A 15 12.30 12.04 1.53
N THR A 16 12.46 12.76 0.42
CA THR A 16 11.42 12.88 -0.61
C THR A 16 11.14 11.56 -1.32
N ALA A 17 12.18 10.83 -1.73
CA ALA A 17 12.03 9.53 -2.37
C ALA A 17 11.46 8.47 -1.41
N GLY A 18 11.86 8.52 -0.14
CA GLY A 18 11.31 7.70 0.93
C GLY A 18 9.81 7.94 1.15
N ILE A 19 9.36 9.20 1.11
CA ILE A 19 7.94 9.54 1.17
C ILE A 19 7.19 8.96 -0.04
N ILE A 20 7.73 9.10 -1.25
CA ILE A 20 7.11 8.54 -2.46
C ILE A 20 6.99 7.01 -2.35
N ALA A 21 8.07 6.31 -1.99
CA ALA A 21 8.08 4.86 -1.87
C ALA A 21 7.13 4.34 -0.78
N THR A 22 6.91 5.11 0.28
CA THR A 22 6.03 4.73 1.40
C THR A 22 4.59 5.25 1.25
N ALA A 23 4.29 6.03 0.21
CA ALA A 23 2.97 6.63 0.00
C ALA A 23 1.82 5.60 -0.02
N PRO A 24 1.93 4.40 -0.63
CA PRO A 24 0.87 3.40 -0.55
C PRO A 24 0.53 3.00 0.90
N TYR A 25 1.53 2.87 1.76
CA TYR A 25 1.35 2.55 3.17
C TYR A 25 0.70 3.72 3.92
N LEU A 26 1.11 4.96 3.63
CA LEU A 26 0.51 6.17 4.21
C LEU A 26 -0.95 6.32 3.81
N ILE A 27 -1.27 6.13 2.52
CA ILE A 27 -2.65 6.17 2.03
C ILE A 27 -3.50 5.12 2.74
N ASN A 28 -3.01 3.88 2.81
CA ASN A 28 -3.71 2.81 3.52
C ASN A 28 -3.88 3.11 5.02
N PHE A 29 -2.88 3.75 5.66
CA PHE A 29 -2.98 4.19 7.04
C PHE A 29 -4.10 5.22 7.23
N PHE A 30 -4.21 6.24 6.37
CA PHE A 30 -5.28 7.24 6.48
C PHE A 30 -6.66 6.67 6.18
N ILE A 31 -6.79 5.74 5.21
CA ILE A 31 -8.04 5.02 4.96
C ILE A 31 -8.48 4.26 6.22
N ARG A 32 -7.56 3.55 6.87
CA ARG A 32 -7.84 2.81 8.11
C ARG A 32 -7.99 3.71 9.33
N LEU A 33 -7.42 4.90 9.32
CA LEU A 33 -7.63 5.86 10.40
C LEU A 33 -9.10 6.29 10.47
N ARG A 34 -9.79 6.39 9.31
CA ARG A 34 -11.22 6.70 9.23
C ARG A 34 -12.08 5.70 10.01
N ASN A 35 -11.75 4.41 9.96
CA ASN A 35 -12.44 3.36 10.70
C ASN A 35 -11.81 3.08 12.08
N ARG A 36 -10.88 3.93 12.54
CA ARG A 36 -10.13 3.73 13.81
C ARG A 36 -9.44 2.38 13.89
N PHE A 37 -9.04 1.81 12.76
CA PHE A 37 -8.45 0.48 12.64
C PHE A 37 -9.32 -0.66 13.18
N THR A 38 -10.63 -0.47 13.33
CA THR A 38 -11.52 -1.48 13.92
C THR A 38 -11.79 -2.67 13.00
N TRP A 39 -11.61 -2.49 11.69
CA TRP A 39 -11.93 -3.50 10.68
C TRP A 39 -10.71 -3.91 9.85
N THR A 40 -10.65 -5.20 9.51
CA THR A 40 -9.62 -5.77 8.64
C THR A 40 -10.12 -5.88 7.20
N VAL A 41 -9.18 -5.91 6.27
CA VAL A 41 -9.31 -5.77 4.80
C VAL A 41 -10.58 -6.32 4.12
N GLY A 42 -11.13 -7.43 4.61
CA GLY A 42 -12.30 -8.10 4.05
C GLY A 42 -12.58 -9.42 4.78
N TYR A 43 -13.62 -10.13 4.34
CA TYR A 43 -13.94 -11.47 4.79
C TYR A 43 -13.96 -12.44 3.60
N VAL A 44 -13.67 -13.71 3.86
CA VAL A 44 -13.78 -14.79 2.87
C VAL A 44 -15.20 -15.34 2.93
N ASP A 45 -15.86 -15.47 1.79
CA ASP A 45 -17.17 -16.13 1.71
C ASP A 45 -17.03 -17.67 1.58
N ASP A 46 -18.15 -18.38 1.67
CA ASP A 46 -18.18 -19.85 1.59
C ASP A 46 -17.67 -20.40 0.23
N SER A 47 -17.55 -19.53 -0.78
CA SER A 47 -16.98 -19.87 -2.09
C SER A 47 -15.47 -19.60 -2.20
N GLY A 48 -14.83 -19.19 -1.10
CA GLY A 48 -13.40 -18.87 -1.05
C GLY A 48 -13.05 -17.51 -1.68
N VAL A 49 -14.04 -16.64 -1.91
CA VAL A 49 -13.85 -15.32 -2.52
C VAL A 49 -13.77 -14.26 -1.42
N ILE A 50 -12.79 -13.36 -1.53
CA ILE A 50 -12.64 -12.24 -0.61
C ILE A 50 -13.63 -11.14 -1.00
N ARG A 51 -14.37 -10.64 0.00
CA ARG A 51 -15.34 -9.53 -0.12
C ARG A 51 -15.07 -8.43 0.91
N THR A 52 -15.54 -7.24 0.60
CA THR A 52 -15.45 -6.07 1.49
C THR A 52 -16.80 -5.37 1.58
N LYS A 53 -17.11 -4.78 2.74
CA LYS A 53 -18.33 -3.99 2.96
C LYS A 53 -18.18 -2.53 2.53
N GLY A 54 -16.94 -2.07 2.33
CA GLY A 54 -16.64 -0.68 2.00
C GLY A 54 -15.15 -0.46 1.72
N LEU A 55 -14.76 0.82 1.68
CA LEU A 55 -13.36 1.23 1.53
C LEU A 55 -12.68 1.24 2.90
N GLU A 56 -12.43 0.05 3.44
CA GLU A 56 -11.84 -0.15 4.78
C GLU A 56 -10.30 -0.26 4.72
N ALA A 57 -9.76 -0.62 3.56
CA ALA A 57 -8.34 -0.63 3.26
C ALA A 57 -8.13 -0.21 1.80
N LEU A 58 -6.90 0.20 1.46
CA LEU A 58 -6.55 0.55 0.07
C LEU A 58 -6.86 -0.60 -0.90
N TRP A 59 -6.61 -1.83 -0.46
CA TRP A 59 -6.84 -3.04 -1.26
C TRP A 59 -8.32 -3.35 -1.48
N SER A 60 -9.23 -2.75 -0.70
CA SER A 60 -10.68 -2.88 -0.90
C SER A 60 -11.12 -2.39 -2.28
N LEU A 61 -10.35 -1.51 -2.93
CA LEU A 61 -10.54 -1.08 -4.32
C LEU A 61 -10.47 -2.24 -5.31
N TRP A 62 -9.66 -3.26 -5.04
CA TRP A 62 -9.48 -4.42 -5.93
C TRP A 62 -10.33 -5.63 -5.55
N ILE A 63 -10.95 -5.58 -4.37
CA ILE A 63 -11.89 -6.58 -3.87
C ILE A 63 -13.26 -6.39 -4.54
N GLY A 64 -13.79 -5.16 -4.55
CA GLY A 64 -15.08 -4.86 -5.18
C GLY A 64 -16.21 -5.79 -4.70
N LYS A 65 -16.88 -6.46 -5.64
CA LYS A 65 -17.94 -7.45 -5.35
C LYS A 65 -17.41 -8.85 -5.00
N GLY A 66 -16.11 -9.10 -5.15
CA GLY A 66 -15.48 -10.39 -4.94
C GLY A 66 -14.20 -10.56 -5.76
N SER A 67 -13.11 -10.99 -5.12
CA SER A 67 -11.83 -11.28 -5.78
C SER A 67 -11.09 -12.42 -5.08
N SER A 68 -10.22 -13.13 -5.80
CA SER A 68 -9.30 -14.09 -5.19
C SER A 68 -8.12 -13.37 -4.52
N GLU A 69 -7.59 -13.98 -3.46
CA GLU A 69 -6.43 -13.46 -2.72
C GLU A 69 -5.24 -13.20 -3.64
N VAL A 70 -4.91 -14.17 -4.50
CA VAL A 70 -3.81 -14.09 -5.46
C VAL A 70 -3.96 -12.87 -6.37
N ARG A 71 -5.18 -12.57 -6.83
CA ARG A 71 -5.43 -11.40 -7.69
C ARG A 71 -5.24 -10.10 -6.92
N ILE A 72 -5.71 -10.03 -5.68
CA ILE A 72 -5.55 -8.85 -4.82
C ILE A 72 -4.06 -8.62 -4.52
N PHE A 73 -3.34 -9.70 -4.19
CA PHE A 73 -1.90 -9.69 -3.93
C PHE A 73 -1.10 -9.14 -5.11
N TRP A 74 -1.30 -9.66 -6.32
CA TRP A 74 -0.59 -9.18 -7.50
C TRP A 74 -0.90 -7.73 -7.85
N LYS A 75 -2.16 -7.29 -7.67
CA LYS A 75 -2.53 -5.88 -7.85
C LYS A 75 -1.87 -4.98 -6.80
N ALA A 76 -1.81 -5.43 -5.55
CA ALA A 76 -1.13 -4.71 -4.49
C ALA A 76 0.37 -4.58 -4.74
N ILE A 77 1.04 -5.65 -5.20
CA ILE A 77 2.45 -5.62 -5.61
C ILE A 77 2.65 -4.62 -6.74
N LEU A 78 1.86 -4.74 -7.82
CA LEU A 78 1.98 -3.84 -8.97
C LEU A 78 1.85 -2.38 -8.54
N PHE A 79 0.87 -2.07 -7.69
CA PHE A 79 0.66 -0.73 -7.16
C PHE A 79 1.86 -0.23 -6.35
N HIS A 80 2.41 -1.03 -5.43
CA HIS A 80 3.60 -0.61 -4.66
C HIS A 80 4.84 -0.45 -5.54
N SER A 81 5.03 -1.34 -6.51
CA SER A 81 6.15 -1.29 -7.45
C SER A 81 6.15 0.01 -8.26
N LEU A 82 4.98 0.52 -8.65
CA LEU A 82 4.89 1.81 -9.36
C LEU A 82 5.43 2.98 -8.53
N PHE A 83 5.11 3.02 -7.24
CA PHE A 83 5.64 4.04 -6.33
C PHE A 83 7.14 3.84 -6.06
N GLY A 84 7.59 2.59 -5.94
CA GLY A 84 9.02 2.27 -5.81
C GLY A 84 9.83 2.72 -7.02
N VAL A 85 9.39 2.39 -8.23
CA VAL A 85 10.01 2.83 -9.49
C VAL A 85 9.98 4.36 -9.59
N GLY A 86 8.85 4.99 -9.27
CA GLY A 86 8.72 6.45 -9.24
C GLY A 86 9.73 7.12 -8.30
N ALA A 87 9.94 6.55 -7.11
CA ALA A 87 10.92 7.05 -6.14
C ALA A 87 12.37 6.94 -6.67
N VAL A 88 12.72 5.83 -7.33
CA VAL A 88 14.03 5.64 -7.97
C VAL A 88 14.25 6.65 -9.09
N LEU A 89 13.27 6.81 -9.99
CA LEU A 89 13.34 7.77 -11.09
C LEU A 89 13.47 9.21 -10.59
N PHE A 90 12.68 9.59 -9.58
CA PHE A 90 12.77 10.91 -8.96
C PHE A 90 14.16 11.16 -8.37
N SER A 91 14.72 10.17 -7.66
CA SER A 91 16.05 10.26 -7.08
C SER A 91 17.12 10.43 -8.16
N TYR A 92 17.02 9.68 -9.25
CA TYR A 92 17.96 9.76 -10.37
C TYR A 92 17.92 11.13 -11.07
N LEU A 93 16.73 11.67 -11.30
CA LEU A 93 16.56 12.97 -11.97
C LEU A 93 16.98 14.16 -11.11
N THR A 94 16.82 14.06 -9.79
CA THR A 94 17.15 15.15 -8.84
C THR A 94 18.61 15.11 -8.40
N ALA A 95 19.28 13.96 -8.52
CA ALA A 95 20.72 13.83 -8.23
C ALA A 95 21.62 14.37 -9.35
N ARG A 96 21.04 14.75 -10.49
CA ARG A 96 21.73 15.34 -11.63
C ARG A 96 21.57 16.86 -11.60
#